data_AF-A0AA95N053-F1
#
_entry.id   AF-A0AA95N053-F1
#
_cell.length_a   1.000
_cell.length_b   1.000
_cell.length_c   1.000
_cell.angle_alpha   90.00
_cell.angle_beta   90.00
_cell.angle_gamma   90.00
#
_symmetry.space_group_name_H-M   'P 1'
#
loop_
_entity.id
_entity.type
_entity.pdbx_description
1 polymer ?
#
loop_
_entity_poly.entity_id
_entity_poly.type
_entity_poly.pdbx_seq_one_letter_code
_entity_poly.pdbx_strand_id
1 'polypeptide(L)'
;MEELKYLNPTELLEKIYDTLCSEYEDEAHYDNEKDKQDIEVTKRRLTKKVFNEFVVDDEYFLTMDSKTFKERYHLYEKDLLKMITGCSENGVPYEKFIIIIDDLLASANHRLNAFEQLNEEITRIKAEKEQEEESEEVIEAKETEEEEA
;
A
#
# COMPACT_ATOMS: atom_id res chain seq x y z
N MET A 1 21.63 -4.96 -6.49
CA MET A 1 20.45 -4.09 -6.28
C MET A 1 20.25 -4.05 -4.79
N GLU A 2 20.31 -2.87 -4.18
CA GLU A 2 19.85 -2.71 -2.80
C GLU A 2 18.34 -2.99 -2.79
N GLU A 3 17.90 -3.86 -1.88
CA GLU A 3 16.47 -4.08 -1.64
C GLU A 3 15.90 -2.79 -1.05
N LEU A 4 15.00 -2.14 -1.79
CA LEU A 4 14.22 -1.02 -1.26
C LEU A 4 13.32 -1.56 -0.16
N LYS A 5 13.52 -1.06 1.06
CA LYS A 5 12.66 -1.39 2.21
C LYS A 5 11.61 -0.32 2.39
N TYR A 6 10.35 -0.72 2.39
CA TYR A 6 9.19 0.15 2.52
C TYR A 6 8.57 0.07 3.91
N LEU A 7 8.64 -1.10 4.55
CA LEU A 7 8.20 -1.29 5.93
C LEU A 7 9.31 -0.89 6.90
N ASN A 8 9.01 0.04 7.79
CA ASN A 8 9.85 0.39 8.94
C ASN A 8 9.47 -0.51 10.13
N PRO A 9 10.27 -1.53 10.48
CA PRO A 9 9.93 -2.45 11.56
C PRO A 9 10.03 -1.74 12.91
N THR A 10 9.13 -2.08 13.84
CA THR A 10 9.15 -1.57 15.21
C THR A 10 9.12 -2.72 16.20
N GLU A 11 9.71 -2.51 17.39
CA GLU A 11 9.66 -3.49 18.48
C GLU A 11 8.22 -3.81 18.92
N LEU A 12 7.31 -2.83 18.78
CA LEU A 12 5.90 -3.04 19.07
C LEU A 12 5.25 -3.98 18.05
N LEU A 13 5.56 -3.79 16.75
CA LEU A 13 5.07 -4.66 15.68
C LEU A 13 5.52 -6.11 15.89
N GLU A 14 6.80 -6.33 16.23
CA GLU A 14 7.35 -7.64 16.58
C GLU A 14 6.57 -8.29 17.74
N LYS A 15 6.44 -7.61 18.86
CA LYS A 15 5.72 -8.13 20.04
C LYS A 15 4.28 -8.52 19.75
N ILE A 16 3.57 -7.72 18.94
CA ILE A 16 2.17 -8.00 18.60
C ILE A 16 2.09 -9.20 17.65
N TYR A 17 3.02 -9.29 16.69
CA TYR A 17 3.11 -10.41 15.76
C TYR A 17 3.43 -11.73 16.49
N ASP A 18 4.40 -11.72 17.39
CA ASP A 18 4.74 -12.89 18.21
C ASP A 18 3.57 -13.33 19.09
N THR A 19 2.86 -12.36 19.68
CA THR A 19 1.63 -12.65 20.44
C THR A 19 0.58 -13.30 19.54
N LEU A 20 0.37 -12.80 18.33
CA LEU A 20 -0.56 -13.40 17.37
C LEU A 20 -0.17 -14.85 17.04
N CYS A 21 1.11 -15.13 16.82
CA CYS A 21 1.61 -16.49 16.59
C CYS A 21 1.31 -17.41 17.79
N SER A 22 1.57 -16.94 19.02
CA SER A 22 1.26 -17.68 20.25
C SER A 22 -0.22 -18.03 20.35
N GLU A 23 -1.14 -17.11 19.99
CA GLU A 23 -2.57 -17.41 20.02
C GLU A 23 -2.93 -18.51 19.00
N TYR A 24 -2.32 -18.55 17.82
CA TYR A 24 -2.54 -19.66 16.88
C TYR A 24 -2.05 -21.01 17.43
N GLU A 25 -0.95 -21.01 18.19
CA GLU A 25 -0.45 -22.21 18.87
C GLU A 25 -1.38 -22.64 20.03
N ASP A 26 -1.85 -21.69 20.84
CA ASP A 26 -2.71 -21.92 22.00
C ASP A 26 -4.07 -22.51 21.63
N GLU A 27 -4.59 -22.22 20.43
CA GLU A 27 -5.87 -22.77 19.94
C GLU A 27 -5.90 -24.31 19.99
N ALA A 28 -4.77 -24.96 19.73
CA ALA A 28 -4.64 -26.41 19.75
C ALA A 28 -4.90 -27.01 21.15
N HIS A 29 -4.89 -26.18 22.20
CA HIS A 29 -5.10 -26.57 23.59
C HIS A 29 -6.51 -26.27 24.11
N TYR A 30 -7.39 -25.66 23.31
CA TYR A 30 -8.76 -25.36 23.71
C TYR A 30 -9.76 -26.44 23.25
N ASP A 31 -10.38 -27.10 24.22
CA ASP A 31 -11.33 -28.19 23.96
C ASP A 31 -12.79 -27.74 23.82
N ASN A 32 -13.17 -26.63 24.46
CA ASN A 32 -14.55 -26.18 24.49
C ASN A 32 -14.84 -25.08 23.45
N GLU A 33 -16.09 -25.05 23.00
CA GLU A 33 -16.55 -24.16 21.93
C GLU A 33 -16.43 -22.67 22.30
N LYS A 34 -16.56 -22.34 23.59
CA LYS A 34 -16.50 -20.95 24.05
C LYS A 34 -15.08 -20.41 23.93
N ASP A 35 -14.10 -21.16 24.42
CA ASP A 35 -12.68 -20.75 24.36
C ASP A 35 -12.21 -20.65 22.90
N LYS A 36 -12.68 -21.56 22.03
CA LYS A 36 -12.47 -21.47 20.57
C LYS A 36 -13.05 -20.19 19.95
N GLN A 37 -14.24 -19.77 20.38
CA GLN A 37 -14.82 -18.52 19.89
C GLN A 37 -14.08 -17.29 20.43
N ASP A 38 -13.68 -17.31 21.69
CA ASP A 38 -12.95 -16.21 22.32
C ASP A 38 -11.57 -16.03 21.67
N ILE A 39 -10.84 -17.12 21.42
CA ILE A 39 -9.54 -17.05 20.74
C ILE A 39 -9.67 -16.57 19.29
N GLU A 40 -10.68 -16.99 18.55
CA GLU A 40 -10.96 -16.50 17.18
C GLU A 40 -11.16 -14.97 17.15
N VAL A 41 -11.87 -14.42 18.15
CA VAL A 41 -12.03 -12.97 18.29
C VAL A 41 -10.68 -12.30 18.58
N THR A 42 -9.86 -12.89 19.45
CA THR A 42 -8.52 -12.40 19.80
C THR A 42 -7.59 -12.39 18.59
N LYS A 43 -7.47 -13.51 17.88
CA LYS A 43 -6.67 -13.63 16.64
C LYS A 43 -7.05 -12.54 15.65
N ARG A 44 -8.34 -12.39 15.33
CA ARG A 44 -8.82 -11.34 14.41
C ARG A 44 -8.46 -9.92 14.86
N ARG A 45 -8.54 -9.63 16.17
CA ARG A 45 -8.16 -8.31 16.72
C ARG A 45 -6.66 -8.08 16.62
N LEU A 46 -5.86 -9.09 16.92
CA LEU A 46 -4.40 -9.03 16.82
C LEU A 46 -3.95 -8.91 15.35
N THR A 47 -4.53 -9.65 14.41
CA THR A 47 -4.27 -9.49 12.96
C THR A 47 -4.49 -8.03 12.53
N LYS A 48 -5.62 -7.43 12.93
CA LYS A 48 -5.90 -6.03 12.63
C LYS A 48 -4.91 -5.09 13.33
N LYS A 49 -4.45 -5.44 14.53
CA LYS A 49 -3.45 -4.66 15.26
C LYS A 49 -2.10 -4.71 14.55
N VAL A 50 -1.60 -5.88 14.15
CA VAL A 50 -0.39 -6.03 13.33
C VAL A 50 -0.48 -5.14 12.08
N PHE A 51 -1.60 -5.24 11.36
CA PHE A 51 -1.84 -4.42 10.16
C PHE A 51 -1.78 -2.91 10.43
N ASN A 52 -2.41 -2.46 11.51
CA ASN A 52 -2.44 -1.05 11.91
C ASN A 52 -1.05 -0.51 12.32
N GLU A 53 -0.18 -1.38 12.83
CA GLU A 53 1.17 -1.04 13.29
C GLU A 53 2.23 -1.05 12.17
N PHE A 54 1.84 -1.32 10.92
CA PHE A 54 2.74 -1.12 9.80
C PHE A 54 3.09 0.36 9.65
N VAL A 55 4.39 0.65 9.67
CA VAL A 55 4.94 2.00 9.44
C VAL A 55 5.51 2.05 8.04
N VAL A 56 4.96 2.92 7.20
CA VAL A 56 5.43 3.16 5.82
C VAL A 56 5.51 4.67 5.61
N ASP A 57 6.60 5.15 5.00
CA ASP A 57 6.88 6.59 4.86
C ASP A 57 6.81 7.35 6.19
N ASP A 58 7.36 6.76 7.26
CA ASP A 58 7.36 7.27 8.63
C ASP A 58 5.97 7.45 9.28
N GLU A 59 4.92 6.87 8.67
CA GLU A 59 3.55 6.96 9.17
C GLU A 59 2.93 5.58 9.41
N TYR A 60 2.24 5.41 10.54
CA TYR A 60 1.48 4.20 10.82
C TYR A 60 0.25 4.11 9.92
N PHE A 61 -0.07 2.92 9.44
CA PHE A 61 -1.34 2.66 8.75
C PHE A 61 -2.55 3.07 9.58
N LEU A 62 -2.47 2.96 10.91
CA LEU A 62 -3.50 3.43 11.83
C LEU A 62 -3.76 4.95 11.76
N THR A 63 -2.70 5.73 11.62
CA THR A 63 -2.76 7.20 11.70
C THR A 63 -2.76 7.87 10.33
N MET A 64 -2.40 7.12 9.28
CA MET A 64 -2.41 7.57 7.90
C MET A 64 -3.75 8.16 7.49
N ASP A 65 -3.71 9.32 6.84
CA ASP A 65 -4.91 9.95 6.30
C ASP A 65 -5.70 8.96 5.41
N SER A 66 -7.02 8.92 5.60
CA SER A 66 -7.88 7.94 4.94
C SER A 66 -7.83 8.04 3.41
N LYS A 67 -7.63 9.24 2.85
CA LYS A 67 -7.53 9.42 1.41
C LYS A 67 -6.19 8.86 0.91
N THR A 68 -5.10 9.20 1.57
CA THR A 68 -3.76 8.66 1.27
C THR A 68 -3.74 7.14 1.33
N PHE A 69 -4.28 6.55 2.42
CA PHE A 69 -4.37 5.11 2.56
C PHE A 69 -5.18 4.47 1.42
N LYS A 70 -6.33 5.07 1.06
CA LYS A 70 -7.19 4.56 -0.01
C LYS A 70 -6.53 4.57 -1.38
N GLU A 71 -5.80 5.62 -1.69
CA GLU A 71 -5.11 5.76 -2.98
C GLU A 71 -3.94 4.77 -3.09
N ARG A 72 -3.19 4.59 -2.00
CA ARG A 72 -1.95 3.80 -1.99
C ARG A 72 -2.17 2.31 -1.71
N TYR A 73 -2.95 1.96 -0.70
CA TYR A 73 -2.91 0.62 -0.10
C TYR A 73 -4.25 -0.13 -0.05
N HIS A 74 -5.40 0.51 -0.31
CA HIS A 74 -6.70 -0.16 -0.17
C HIS A 74 -6.87 -1.42 -1.03
N LEU A 75 -6.27 -1.47 -2.22
CA LEU A 75 -6.30 -2.68 -3.05
C LEU A 75 -5.51 -3.85 -2.44
N TYR A 76 -4.52 -3.55 -1.61
CA TYR A 76 -3.64 -4.52 -0.96
C TYR A 76 -4.11 -4.87 0.45
N GLU A 77 -5.08 -4.16 1.03
CA GLU A 77 -5.56 -4.37 2.41
C GLU A 77 -5.93 -5.83 2.67
N LYS A 78 -6.71 -6.45 1.77
CA LYS A 78 -7.11 -7.85 1.90
C LYS A 78 -5.93 -8.81 1.81
N ASP A 79 -4.99 -8.53 0.92
CA ASP A 79 -3.81 -9.37 0.72
C ASP A 79 -2.85 -9.25 1.90
N LEU A 80 -2.64 -8.05 2.43
CA LEU A 80 -1.86 -7.81 3.64
C LEU A 80 -2.44 -8.55 4.85
N LEU A 81 -3.75 -8.46 5.07
CA LEU A 81 -4.42 -9.21 6.13
C LEU A 81 -4.28 -10.72 5.95
N LYS A 82 -4.38 -11.21 4.71
CA LYS A 82 -4.16 -12.62 4.39
C LYS A 82 -2.72 -13.06 4.67
N MET A 83 -1.73 -12.23 4.33
CA MET A 83 -0.31 -12.51 4.59
C MET A 83 -0.03 -12.54 6.09
N ILE A 84 -0.55 -11.59 6.87
CA ILE A 84 -0.42 -11.59 8.34
C ILE A 84 -0.96 -12.90 8.91
N THR A 85 -2.22 -13.23 8.59
CA THR A 85 -2.87 -14.46 9.07
C THR A 85 -2.10 -15.71 8.66
N GLY A 86 -1.73 -15.83 7.39
CA GLY A 86 -1.00 -17.00 6.89
C GLY A 86 0.38 -17.15 7.53
N CYS A 87 1.09 -16.05 7.76
CA CYS A 87 2.39 -16.10 8.43
C CYS A 87 2.25 -16.51 9.90
N SER A 88 1.30 -15.92 10.63
CA SER A 88 1.12 -16.20 12.05
C SER A 88 0.57 -17.60 12.33
N GLU A 89 -0.37 -18.08 11.52
CA GLU A 89 -0.93 -19.43 11.64
C GLU A 89 0.13 -20.53 11.42
N ASN A 90 1.17 -20.22 10.64
CA ASN A 90 2.24 -21.16 10.30
C ASN A 90 3.54 -20.91 11.08
N GLY A 91 3.53 -20.02 12.09
CA GLY A 91 4.69 -19.72 12.92
C GLY A 91 5.89 -19.18 12.13
N VAL A 92 5.64 -18.39 11.08
CA VAL A 92 6.72 -17.78 10.29
C VAL A 92 7.51 -16.81 11.17
N PRO A 93 8.86 -16.92 11.25
CA PRO A 93 9.66 -16.00 12.07
C PRO A 93 9.48 -14.55 11.66
N TYR A 94 9.53 -13.64 12.64
CA TYR A 94 9.29 -12.21 12.44
C TYR A 94 10.13 -11.61 11.31
N GLU A 95 11.42 -11.94 11.22
CA GLU A 95 12.30 -11.41 10.18
C GLU A 95 11.88 -11.83 8.78
N LYS A 96 11.29 -13.04 8.64
CA LYS A 96 10.75 -13.53 7.37
C LYS A 96 9.39 -12.92 7.07
N PHE A 97 8.55 -12.76 8.08
CA PHE A 97 7.28 -12.05 7.96
C PHE A 97 7.48 -10.63 7.42
N ILE A 98 8.45 -9.87 7.97
CA ILE A 98 8.76 -8.52 7.51
C ILE A 98 9.13 -8.48 6.02
N ILE A 99 9.98 -9.41 5.56
CA ILE A 99 10.36 -9.48 4.13
C ILE A 99 9.13 -9.75 3.24
N ILE A 100 8.26 -10.68 3.64
CA ILE A 100 7.05 -11.02 2.87
C ILE A 100 6.10 -9.83 2.75
N ILE A 101 5.91 -9.08 3.85
CA ILE A 101 5.07 -7.88 3.84
C ILE A 101 5.71 -6.78 2.99
N ASP A 102 7.03 -6.60 3.10
CA ASP A 102 7.78 -5.60 2.35
C ASP A 102 7.70 -5.83 0.83
N ASP A 103 7.76 -7.08 0.37
CA ASP A 103 7.56 -7.45 -1.04
C ASP A 103 6.17 -7.01 -1.56
N LEU A 104 5.14 -7.15 -0.71
CA LEU A 104 3.78 -6.73 -1.07
C LEU A 104 3.65 -5.19 -1.10
N LEU A 105 4.32 -4.50 -0.18
CA LEU A 105 4.41 -3.04 -0.16
C LEU A 105 5.20 -2.49 -1.35
N ALA A 106 6.25 -3.19 -1.78
CA ALA A 106 7.00 -2.86 -3.00
C ALA A 106 6.07 -2.93 -4.23
N SER A 107 5.23 -3.96 -4.33
CA SER A 107 4.21 -4.06 -5.38
C SER A 107 3.24 -2.86 -5.36
N ALA A 108 2.77 -2.45 -4.18
CA ALA A 108 1.91 -1.29 -4.04
C ALA A 108 2.59 0.01 -4.50
N ASN A 109 3.86 0.20 -4.13
CA ASN A 109 4.65 1.35 -4.54
C ASN A 109 4.95 1.37 -6.04
N HIS A 110 5.29 0.24 -6.64
CA HIS A 110 5.47 0.13 -8.09
C HIS A 110 4.18 0.47 -8.85
N ARG A 111 3.04 0.01 -8.35
CA ARG A 111 1.74 0.38 -8.92
C ARG A 111 1.50 1.88 -8.82
N LEU A 112 1.76 2.50 -7.67
CA LEU A 112 1.59 3.94 -7.47
C LEU A 112 2.44 4.74 -8.48
N ASN A 113 3.73 4.42 -8.57
CA ASN A 113 4.68 5.06 -9.50
C ASN A 113 4.22 4.93 -10.97
N ALA A 114 3.67 3.78 -11.36
CA ALA A 114 3.13 3.61 -12.72
C ALA A 114 1.95 4.57 -13.02
N PHE A 115 1.09 4.84 -12.03
CA PHE A 115 0.01 5.81 -12.18
C PHE A 115 0.51 7.26 -12.17
N GLU A 116 1.56 7.57 -11.40
CA GLU A 116 2.22 8.87 -11.42
C GLU A 116 2.80 9.16 -12.81
N GLN A 117 3.57 8.22 -13.38
CA GLN A 117 4.12 8.32 -14.73
C GLN A 117 3.03 8.49 -15.80
N LEU A 118 1.91 7.76 -15.67
CA LEU A 118 0.76 7.93 -16.56
C LEU A 118 0.21 9.37 -16.51
N ASN A 119 0.07 9.95 -15.33
CA ASN A 119 -0.48 11.29 -15.16
C ASN A 119 0.49 12.37 -15.69
N GLU A 120 1.80 12.19 -15.47
CA GLU A 120 2.83 13.04 -16.04
C GLU A 120 2.78 13.04 -17.57
N GLU A 121 2.68 11.84 -18.17
CA GLU A 121 2.58 11.66 -19.62
C GLU A 121 1.31 12.29 -20.20
N ILE A 122 0.16 12.10 -19.56
CA ILE A 122 -1.11 12.74 -19.95
C ILE A 122 -0.97 14.27 -19.92
N THR A 123 -0.29 14.80 -18.91
CA THR A 123 -0.09 16.26 -18.76
C THR A 123 0.82 16.79 -19.86
N ARG A 124 1.91 16.09 -20.17
CA ARG A 124 2.81 16.46 -21.27
C ARG A 124 2.10 16.50 -22.62
N ILE A 125 1.33 15.44 -22.95
CA ILE A 125 0.57 15.36 -24.20
C ILE A 125 -0.45 16.50 -24.32
N LYS A 126 -1.10 16.90 -23.22
CA LYS A 126 -2.05 18.03 -23.23
C LYS A 126 -1.35 19.36 -23.48
N ALA A 127 -0.22 19.60 -22.80
CA ALA A 127 0.56 20.82 -22.98
C ALA A 127 1.14 20.94 -24.40
N GLU A 128 1.59 19.82 -24.99
CA GLU A 128 2.07 19.77 -26.39
C GLU A 128 0.94 20.12 -27.38
N LYS A 129 -0.28 19.59 -27.17
CA LYS A 129 -1.44 19.90 -28.01
C LYS A 129 -1.90 21.36 -27.90
N GLU A 130 -1.90 21.92 -26.69
CA GLU A 130 -2.25 23.34 -26.48
C GLU A 130 -1.25 24.28 -27.17
N GLN A 131 0.05 23.91 -27.18
CA GLN A 131 1.08 24.67 -27.90
C GLN A 131 0.96 24.55 -29.43
N GLU A 132 0.59 23.37 -29.95
CA GLU A 132 0.33 23.19 -31.39
C GLU A 132 -0.87 24.04 -31.84
N GLU A 133 -1.98 24.05 -31.09
CA GLU A 133 -3.19 24.85 -31.39
C GLU A 133 -2.93 26.37 -31.32
N GLU A 134 -2.18 26.86 -30.32
CA GLU A 134 -1.79 28.29 -30.25
C GLU A 134 -0.86 28.70 -31.41
N SER A 135 -0.01 27.78 -31.89
CA SER A 135 0.89 28.07 -33.01
C SER A 135 0.18 28.06 -34.37
N GLU A 136 -0.88 27.27 -34.56
CA GLU A 136 -1.72 27.32 -35.77
C GLU A 136 -2.60 28.60 -35.81
N GLU A 137 -3.19 29.03 -34.69
CA GLU A 137 -3.97 30.29 -34.64
C GLU A 137 -3.11 31.54 -34.95
N VAL A 138 -1.84 31.56 -34.54
CA VAL A 138 -0.92 32.69 -34.82
C VAL A 138 -0.45 32.73 -36.28
N ILE A 139 -0.47 31.59 -36.98
CA ILE A 139 -0.14 31.51 -38.41
C ILE A 139 -1.35 31.93 -39.26
N GLU A 140 -2.56 31.43 -38.95
CA GLU A 140 -3.78 31.84 -39.67
C GLU A 140 -4.09 33.34 -39.52
N ALA A 141 -3.83 33.93 -38.34
CA ALA A 141 -4.03 35.36 -38.11
C ALA A 141 -3.01 36.26 -38.83
N LYS A 142 -1.84 35.74 -39.21
CA LYS A 142 -0.82 36.49 -39.98
C LYS A 142 -0.99 36.38 -41.48
N GLU A 143 -1.53 35.28 -41.99
CA GLU A 143 -1.80 35.14 -43.44
C GLU A 143 -3.01 35.98 -43.89
N THR A 144 -3.93 36.33 -42.99
CA THR A 144 -5.10 37.17 -43.35
C THR A 144 -4.82 38.69 -43.38
N GLU A 145 -3.75 39.18 -42.75
CA GLU A 145 -3.41 40.62 -42.79
C GLU A 145 -2.52 41.02 -43.99
N GLU A 146 -1.84 40.08 -44.66
CA GLU A 146 -0.99 40.39 -45.83
C GLU A 146 -1.72 40.39 -47.19
N GLU A 147 -2.99 39.93 -47.27
CA GLU A 147 -3.79 39.96 -48.51
C GLU A 147 -4.65 41.24 -48.68
N GLU A 148 -4.73 42.13 -47.69
CA GLU A 148 -5.54 43.38 -47.76
C GLU A 148 -4.73 44.69 -47.90
N ALA A 149 -3.42 44.65 -48.17
CA ALA A 149 -2.56 45.85 -48.32
C ALA A 149 -2.26 46.27 -49.78
#